data_AF-A0A0D7BB92-F1
#
_entry.id   AF-A0A0D7BB92-F1
#
_cell.length_a   1.000
_cell.length_b   1.000
_cell.length_c   1.000
_cell.angle_alpha   90.00
_cell.angle_beta   90.00
_cell.angle_gamma   90.00
#
_symmetry.space_group_name_H-M   'P 1'
#
loop_
_entity.id
_entity.type
_entity.pdbx_description
1 polymer ?
#
loop_
_entity_poly.entity_id
_entity_poly.type
_entity_poly.pdbx_seq_one_letter_code
_entity_poly.pdbx_strand_id
1 'polypeptide(L)'
;MMGKPFAEHLKELVTRKGIESSNVSVVEVNPDQSKHLETAKLKLLDIDLDFVNLRSEEYAANSRIPTGITYGTPLQDALRRDITINALFYNAHTREVEDFTKKGIDDLRHGIVRTPLAPRETFLDDPLRALRCVRFASRFGFSFADDLHHALKDTEIQDALVAKVSRERVGDELFKMMHGRSPLHALKLIHDADLWEAIFCTYPSDLSNKFEGPAAKYLAYRMSSTRRETPIEIRNLPLKYAAVLTSILEGPTSLPGLIDVHPRLTLSARDNPSCRGRLFLASALSPFIGTTYTDKKGKQVQAAEAAIRESLKMGTQSHMLDGVPPLFSAIRLLDSRTLRSSPNFSTKPERVALALLLREKVVHELNKGLHWTSTVLFSLLHELTAVYNLEEHIIDGPAASTIIEIYNALVTRVEQLGLVDVNDISPILNGGELQTLFNMGPGPWIARATEQVLEWQFEHPEGTQEECRTFMLTQRDTGKLDLSGPSKMQKQQTRKKASKV
;
A
#
# COMPACT_ATOMS: atom_id res chain seq x y z
N MET A 1 -33.38 -25.33 15.91
CA MET A 1 -34.11 -24.12 15.47
C MET A 1 -33.20 -23.37 14.52
N MET A 2 -33.74 -22.83 13.43
CA MET A 2 -32.97 -22.08 12.43
C MET A 2 -32.60 -20.67 12.94
N GLY A 3 -31.55 -20.07 12.36
CA GLY A 3 -31.03 -18.76 12.78
C GLY A 3 -32.08 -17.63 12.83
N LYS A 4 -32.90 -17.46 11.79
CA LYS A 4 -33.95 -16.44 11.75
C LYS A 4 -35.03 -16.62 12.84
N PRO A 5 -35.70 -17.79 12.95
CA PRO A 5 -36.65 -18.02 14.03
C PRO A 5 -36.05 -17.82 15.43
N PHE A 6 -34.77 -18.17 15.62
CA PHE A 6 -34.09 -17.91 16.88
C PHE A 6 -33.92 -16.41 17.15
N ALA A 7 -33.48 -15.64 16.15
CA ALA A 7 -33.33 -14.19 16.25
C ALA A 7 -34.67 -13.48 16.54
N GLU A 8 -35.77 -13.95 15.94
CA GLU A 8 -37.13 -13.44 16.20
C GLU A 8 -37.57 -13.71 17.64
N HIS A 9 -37.40 -14.95 18.15
CA HIS A 9 -37.69 -15.26 19.55
C HIS A 9 -36.82 -14.46 20.53
N LEU A 10 -35.54 -14.28 20.21
CA LEU A 10 -34.65 -13.46 21.02
C LEU A 10 -35.14 -12.01 21.06
N LYS A 11 -35.54 -11.45 19.92
CA LYS A 11 -36.10 -10.09 19.83
C LYS A 11 -37.35 -9.94 20.70
N GLU A 12 -38.27 -10.90 20.65
CA GLU A 12 -39.46 -10.89 21.51
C GLU A 12 -39.12 -10.96 22.99
N LEU A 13 -38.12 -11.78 23.37
CA LEU A 13 -37.66 -11.89 24.74
C LEU A 13 -37.04 -10.57 25.25
N VAL A 14 -36.14 -9.95 24.47
CA VAL A 14 -35.49 -8.69 24.87
C VAL A 14 -36.48 -7.54 24.93
N THR A 15 -37.45 -7.49 24.01
CA THR A 15 -38.55 -6.51 24.02
C THR A 15 -39.37 -6.63 25.30
N ARG A 16 -39.76 -7.86 25.69
CA ARG A 16 -40.48 -8.10 26.96
C ARG A 16 -39.69 -7.71 28.19
N LYS A 17 -38.35 -7.78 28.12
CA LYS A 17 -37.44 -7.37 29.21
C LYS A 17 -37.12 -5.87 29.20
N GLY A 18 -37.68 -5.08 28.28
CA GLY A 18 -37.40 -3.66 28.15
C GLY A 18 -35.98 -3.35 27.67
N ILE A 19 -35.33 -4.28 26.98
CA ILE A 19 -33.97 -4.11 26.43
C ILE A 19 -34.08 -3.65 24.98
N GLU A 20 -33.37 -2.58 24.64
CA GLU A 20 -33.34 -2.02 23.28
C GLU A 20 -32.62 -2.95 22.29
N SER A 21 -33.20 -3.13 21.10
CA SER A 21 -32.63 -3.93 20.01
C SER A 21 -33.12 -3.46 18.64
N SER A 22 -32.36 -3.76 17.58
CA SER A 22 -32.78 -3.47 16.21
C SER A 22 -33.88 -4.42 15.73
N ASN A 23 -34.39 -4.17 14.53
CA ASN A 23 -35.14 -5.19 13.80
C ASN A 23 -34.22 -6.34 13.39
N VAL A 24 -34.77 -7.57 13.34
CA VAL A 24 -34.09 -8.70 12.72
C VAL A 24 -34.05 -8.43 11.22
N SER A 25 -32.86 -8.49 10.64
CA SER A 25 -32.65 -8.41 9.19
C SER A 25 -32.09 -9.73 8.69
N VAL A 26 -32.39 -10.08 7.45
CA VAL A 26 -31.96 -11.33 6.85
C VAL A 26 -31.08 -11.01 5.65
N VAL A 27 -29.86 -11.54 5.65
CA VAL A 27 -29.04 -11.57 4.46
C VAL A 27 -29.43 -12.82 3.68
N GLU A 28 -30.10 -12.61 2.55
CA GLU A 28 -30.54 -13.67 1.66
C GLU A 28 -29.36 -14.44 1.04
N VAL A 29 -29.65 -15.68 0.64
CA VAL A 29 -28.70 -16.56 -0.03
C VAL A 29 -28.32 -15.94 -1.39
N ASN A 30 -27.03 -15.70 -1.59
CA ASN A 30 -26.45 -15.25 -2.84
C ASN A 30 -25.17 -16.06 -3.11
N PRO A 31 -25.27 -17.18 -3.84
CA PRO A 31 -24.13 -18.06 -4.14
C PRO A 31 -23.00 -17.35 -4.89
N ASP A 32 -23.32 -16.41 -5.77
CA ASP A 32 -22.35 -15.63 -6.56
C ASP A 32 -21.46 -14.74 -5.68
N GLN A 33 -21.95 -14.36 -4.48
CA GLN A 33 -21.19 -13.65 -3.46
C GLN A 33 -20.63 -14.57 -2.36
N SER A 34 -20.60 -15.88 -2.59
CA SER A 34 -20.23 -16.90 -1.59
C SER A 34 -21.12 -16.89 -0.32
N LYS A 35 -22.36 -16.41 -0.42
CA LYS A 35 -23.35 -16.37 0.68
C LYS A 35 -24.35 -17.50 0.50
N HIS A 36 -24.06 -18.67 1.06
CA HIS A 36 -24.80 -19.89 0.73
C HIS A 36 -25.87 -20.32 1.73
N LEU A 37 -25.91 -19.70 2.91
CA LEU A 37 -26.97 -19.92 3.88
C LEU A 37 -27.51 -18.57 4.33
N GLU A 38 -28.79 -18.55 4.63
CA GLU A 38 -29.46 -17.43 5.27
C GLU A 38 -28.74 -17.08 6.58
N THR A 39 -28.40 -15.81 6.73
CA THR A 39 -27.83 -15.27 7.98
C THR A 39 -28.79 -14.22 8.52
N ALA A 40 -29.34 -14.46 9.71
CA ALA A 40 -30.14 -13.46 10.40
C ALA A 40 -29.21 -12.57 11.23
N LYS A 41 -29.50 -11.26 11.25
CA LYS A 41 -28.73 -10.27 11.99
C LYS A 41 -29.62 -9.50 12.94
N LEU A 42 -29.15 -9.30 14.17
CA LEU A 42 -29.80 -8.49 15.20
C LEU A 42 -28.72 -7.66 15.90
N LYS A 43 -28.94 -6.36 16.05
CA LYS A 43 -28.09 -5.52 16.88
C LYS A 43 -28.74 -5.42 18.27
N LEU A 44 -28.02 -5.81 19.31
CA LEU A 44 -28.47 -5.84 20.70
C LEU A 44 -27.41 -5.20 21.60
N LEU A 45 -27.78 -4.20 22.40
CA LEU A 45 -26.86 -3.49 23.31
C LEU A 45 -25.59 -2.98 22.58
N ASP A 46 -25.77 -2.42 21.39
CA ASP A 46 -24.70 -2.01 20.49
C ASP A 46 -23.76 -3.10 19.96
N ILE A 47 -24.12 -4.38 20.14
CA ILE A 47 -23.39 -5.53 19.60
C ILE A 47 -24.16 -6.11 18.41
N ASP A 48 -23.48 -6.25 17.28
CA ASP A 48 -24.02 -6.96 16.11
C ASP A 48 -23.93 -8.48 16.33
N LEU A 49 -25.07 -9.15 16.28
CA LEU A 49 -25.20 -10.60 16.41
C LEU A 49 -25.60 -11.21 15.07
N ASP A 50 -24.76 -12.10 14.57
CA ASP A 50 -25.03 -12.91 13.37
C ASP A 50 -25.47 -14.33 13.78
N PHE A 51 -26.64 -14.75 13.34
CA PHE A 51 -27.21 -16.08 13.58
C PHE A 51 -27.11 -16.92 12.31
N VAL A 52 -26.25 -17.95 12.37
CA VAL A 52 -25.95 -18.86 11.27
C VAL A 52 -26.19 -20.30 11.68
N ASN A 53 -26.59 -21.13 10.72
CA ASN A 53 -26.66 -22.58 10.94
C ASN A 53 -25.29 -23.23 10.71
N LEU A 54 -25.03 -24.30 11.44
CA LEU A 54 -23.89 -25.18 11.20
C LEU A 54 -24.03 -25.82 9.82
N ARG A 55 -22.92 -25.91 9.10
CA ARG A 55 -22.94 -26.40 7.72
C ARG A 55 -21.76 -27.27 7.37
N SER A 56 -21.99 -28.18 6.43
CA SER A 56 -20.98 -28.92 5.70
C SER A 56 -20.86 -28.33 4.29
N GLU A 57 -19.66 -28.34 3.73
CA GLU A 57 -19.36 -27.80 2.39
C GLU A 57 -18.73 -28.90 1.54
N GLU A 58 -19.13 -28.98 0.27
CA GLU A 58 -18.48 -29.80 -0.76
C GLU A 58 -17.92 -28.87 -1.84
N TYR A 59 -16.67 -29.09 -2.24
CA TYR A 59 -15.95 -28.26 -3.20
C TYR A 59 -15.70 -29.02 -4.51
N ALA A 60 -15.85 -28.33 -5.64
CA ALA A 60 -15.41 -28.85 -6.94
C ALA A 60 -13.98 -28.42 -7.24
N ALA A 61 -13.26 -29.25 -7.99
CA ALA A 61 -11.85 -29.03 -8.35
C ALA A 61 -11.57 -27.65 -8.98
N ASN A 62 -12.53 -27.05 -9.68
CA ASN A 62 -12.35 -25.80 -10.43
C ASN A 62 -13.01 -24.57 -9.79
N SER A 63 -13.67 -24.71 -8.64
CA SER A 63 -14.41 -23.62 -8.00
C SER A 63 -13.95 -23.40 -6.57
N ARG A 64 -13.76 -22.13 -6.20
CA ARG A 64 -13.56 -21.70 -4.81
C ARG A 64 -14.89 -21.57 -4.04
N ILE A 65 -15.99 -21.54 -4.77
CA ILE A 65 -17.35 -21.51 -4.24
C ILE A 65 -17.80 -22.98 -4.08
N PRO A 66 -18.23 -23.43 -2.89
CA PRO A 66 -18.74 -24.77 -2.67
C PRO A 66 -19.86 -25.13 -3.66
N THR A 67 -19.82 -26.35 -4.20
CA THR A 67 -20.87 -26.88 -5.08
C THR A 67 -22.08 -27.42 -4.34
N GLY A 68 -21.90 -27.83 -3.09
CA GLY A 68 -22.96 -28.33 -2.23
C GLY A 68 -22.80 -27.80 -0.81
N ILE A 69 -23.90 -27.31 -0.23
CA ILE A 69 -23.94 -26.90 1.18
C ILE A 69 -25.17 -27.51 1.84
N THR A 70 -24.92 -28.22 2.94
CA THR A 70 -25.92 -28.93 3.72
C THR A 70 -25.78 -28.58 5.20
N TYR A 71 -26.80 -28.88 6.01
CA TYR A 71 -26.68 -28.74 7.45
C TYR A 71 -25.62 -29.70 7.99
N GLY A 72 -24.72 -29.18 8.82
CA GLY A 72 -23.60 -29.92 9.37
C GLY A 72 -23.70 -30.10 10.88
N THR A 73 -22.96 -31.08 11.38
CA THR A 73 -22.62 -31.20 12.81
C THR A 73 -21.60 -30.13 13.22
N PRO A 74 -21.42 -29.85 14.54
CA PRO A 74 -20.38 -28.95 15.00
C PRO A 74 -18.98 -29.32 14.51
N LEU A 75 -18.68 -30.63 14.46
CA LEU A 75 -17.42 -31.14 13.92
C LEU A 75 -17.26 -30.81 12.43
N GLN A 76 -18.29 -31.06 11.60
CA GLN A 76 -18.24 -30.73 10.17
C GLN A 76 -18.07 -29.21 9.95
N ASP A 77 -18.75 -28.37 10.74
CA ASP A 77 -18.59 -26.91 10.66
C ASP A 77 -17.19 -26.45 11.12
N ALA A 78 -16.59 -27.12 12.11
CA ALA A 78 -15.24 -26.84 12.57
C ALA A 78 -14.20 -27.18 11.50
N LEU A 79 -14.33 -28.35 10.86
CA LEU A 79 -13.35 -28.87 9.90
C LEU A 79 -13.27 -28.06 8.61
N ARG A 80 -14.37 -27.42 8.18
CA ARG A 80 -14.39 -26.54 7.00
C ARG A 80 -13.83 -25.14 7.25
N ARG A 81 -13.35 -24.81 8.45
CA ARG A 81 -12.83 -23.46 8.75
C ARG A 81 -11.38 -23.30 8.28
N ASP A 82 -10.90 -22.06 8.34
CA ASP A 82 -9.56 -21.73 7.90
C ASP A 82 -8.49 -22.25 8.88
N ILE A 83 -8.62 -21.96 10.16
CA ILE A 83 -7.61 -22.30 11.17
C ILE A 83 -8.26 -22.82 12.46
N THR A 84 -7.56 -23.70 13.17
CA THR A 84 -8.01 -24.39 14.39
C THR A 84 -8.48 -23.41 15.48
N ILE A 85 -7.74 -22.32 15.70
CA ILE A 85 -8.10 -21.29 16.70
C ILE A 85 -9.40 -20.55 16.37
N ASN A 86 -9.77 -20.45 15.09
CA ASN A 86 -11.03 -19.84 14.64
C ASN A 86 -12.18 -20.86 14.58
N ALA A 87 -11.90 -22.12 14.91
CA ALA A 87 -12.84 -23.24 14.92
C ALA A 87 -13.26 -23.67 16.34
N LEU A 88 -12.94 -22.85 17.35
CA LEU A 88 -13.42 -23.03 18.72
C LEU A 88 -14.88 -22.59 18.84
N PHE A 89 -15.66 -23.37 19.58
CA PHE A 89 -17.07 -23.09 19.87
C PHE A 89 -17.23 -22.78 21.35
N TYR A 90 -18.11 -21.84 21.68
CA TYR A 90 -18.56 -21.63 23.06
C TYR A 90 -20.01 -22.10 23.17
N ASN A 91 -20.25 -23.10 23.99
CA ASN A 91 -21.58 -23.65 24.18
C ASN A 91 -22.33 -22.86 25.25
N ALA A 92 -23.36 -22.10 24.86
CA ALA A 92 -24.11 -21.25 25.77
C ALA A 92 -24.90 -22.01 26.86
N HIS A 93 -25.18 -23.31 26.65
CA HIS A 93 -25.90 -24.14 27.62
C HIS A 93 -24.96 -24.69 28.70
N THR A 94 -23.85 -25.30 28.29
CA THR A 94 -22.86 -25.88 29.22
C THR A 94 -21.90 -24.84 29.77
N ARG A 95 -21.76 -23.70 29.09
CA ARG A 95 -20.79 -22.62 29.37
C ARG A 95 -19.34 -23.03 29.20
N GLU A 96 -19.10 -24.03 28.36
CA GLU A 96 -17.77 -24.57 28.07
C GLU A 96 -17.30 -24.20 26.67
N VAL A 97 -15.97 -24.19 26.50
CA VAL A 97 -15.33 -24.09 25.18
C VAL A 97 -15.17 -25.50 24.61
N GLU A 98 -15.75 -25.74 23.44
CA GLU A 98 -15.69 -26.99 22.72
C GLU A 98 -14.67 -26.88 21.57
N ASP A 99 -13.66 -27.75 21.60
CA ASP A 99 -12.63 -27.85 20.55
C ASP A 99 -12.79 -29.14 19.76
N PHE A 100 -13.60 -29.08 18.71
CA PHE A 100 -13.83 -30.22 17.83
C PHE A 100 -12.61 -30.58 16.97
N THR A 101 -11.67 -29.65 16.80
CA THR A 101 -10.39 -29.92 16.11
C THR A 101 -9.37 -30.63 17.02
N LYS A 102 -9.60 -30.60 18.34
CA LYS A 102 -8.71 -31.11 19.40
C LYS A 102 -7.33 -30.42 19.43
N LYS A 103 -7.16 -29.32 18.70
CA LYS A 103 -5.90 -28.61 18.53
C LYS A 103 -6.05 -27.11 18.79
N GLY A 104 -7.21 -26.51 18.53
CA GLY A 104 -7.43 -25.07 18.62
C GLY A 104 -7.07 -24.45 19.97
N ILE A 105 -7.38 -25.10 21.10
CA ILE A 105 -7.01 -24.56 22.43
C ILE A 105 -5.49 -24.60 22.63
N ASP A 106 -4.85 -25.69 22.21
CA ASP A 106 -3.40 -25.88 22.36
C ASP A 106 -2.61 -24.95 21.42
N ASP A 107 -3.03 -24.87 20.16
CA ASP A 107 -2.48 -23.97 19.15
C ASP A 107 -2.63 -22.49 19.60
N LEU A 108 -3.75 -22.12 20.23
CA LEU A 108 -3.93 -20.77 20.78
C LEU A 108 -2.95 -20.47 21.92
N ARG A 109 -2.67 -21.44 22.79
CA ARG A 109 -1.72 -21.29 23.90
C ARG A 109 -0.28 -21.19 23.40
N HIS A 110 0.08 -21.98 22.40
CA HIS A 110 1.43 -22.04 21.85
C HIS A 110 1.70 -21.04 20.72
N GLY A 111 0.68 -20.30 20.28
CA GLY A 111 0.81 -19.32 19.21
C GLY A 111 1.07 -19.96 17.85
N ILE A 112 0.30 -20.99 17.51
CA ILE A 112 0.44 -21.76 16.27
C ILE A 112 -0.78 -21.51 15.37
N VAL A 113 -0.51 -21.30 14.09
CA VAL A 113 -1.52 -21.31 13.03
C VAL A 113 -1.49 -22.66 12.33
N ARG A 114 -2.62 -23.36 12.40
CA ARG A 114 -2.83 -24.71 11.83
C ARG A 114 -4.21 -24.77 11.19
N THR A 115 -4.36 -25.51 10.10
CA THR A 115 -5.67 -25.80 9.47
C THR A 115 -6.37 -26.97 10.18
N PRO A 116 -7.71 -27.00 10.27
CA PRO A 116 -8.43 -28.13 10.87
C PRO A 116 -8.25 -29.46 10.11
N LEU A 117 -8.24 -29.40 8.78
CA LEU A 117 -7.92 -30.52 7.88
C LEU A 117 -6.48 -30.40 7.37
N ALA A 118 -6.04 -31.35 6.55
CA ALA A 118 -4.73 -31.27 5.90
C ALA A 118 -4.61 -29.91 5.16
N PRO A 119 -3.48 -29.18 5.31
CA PRO A 119 -3.34 -27.85 4.71
C PRO A 119 -3.57 -27.84 3.20
N ARG A 120 -3.08 -28.87 2.49
CA ARG A 120 -3.25 -29.02 1.05
C ARG A 120 -4.73 -29.13 0.65
N GLU A 121 -5.51 -29.95 1.35
CA GLU A 121 -6.97 -30.05 1.14
C GLU A 121 -7.65 -28.70 1.40
N THR A 122 -7.35 -28.09 2.56
CA THR A 122 -7.91 -26.80 2.98
C THR A 122 -7.66 -25.69 1.95
N PHE A 123 -6.47 -25.66 1.36
CA PHE A 123 -6.08 -24.65 0.38
C PHE A 123 -6.58 -24.95 -1.02
N LEU A 124 -6.75 -26.22 -1.42
CA LEU A 124 -7.34 -26.55 -2.72
C LEU A 124 -8.85 -26.23 -2.77
N ASP A 125 -9.54 -26.38 -1.62
CA ASP A 125 -10.94 -26.01 -1.43
C ASP A 125 -11.14 -24.49 -1.51
N ASP A 126 -10.41 -23.72 -0.68
CA ASP A 126 -10.40 -22.26 -0.74
C ASP A 126 -8.97 -21.71 -0.62
N PRO A 127 -8.32 -21.40 -1.76
CA PRO A 127 -6.93 -20.93 -1.76
C PRO A 127 -6.73 -19.60 -1.03
N LEU A 128 -7.78 -18.78 -0.81
CA LEU A 128 -7.62 -17.55 -0.01
C LEU A 128 -7.24 -17.87 1.44
N ARG A 129 -7.55 -19.08 1.94
CA ARG A 129 -7.18 -19.51 3.29
C ARG A 129 -5.68 -19.47 3.51
N ALA A 130 -4.87 -19.67 2.45
CA ALA A 130 -3.42 -19.50 2.51
C ALA A 130 -3.05 -18.07 2.97
N LEU A 131 -3.61 -17.04 2.32
CA LEU A 131 -3.37 -15.64 2.70
C LEU A 131 -4.00 -15.27 4.05
N ARG A 132 -5.15 -15.87 4.40
CA ARG A 132 -5.74 -15.69 5.72
C ARG A 132 -4.84 -16.24 6.83
N CYS A 133 -4.18 -17.38 6.61
CA CYS A 133 -3.22 -17.94 7.56
C CYS A 133 -2.08 -16.95 7.81
N VAL A 134 -1.48 -16.38 6.75
CA VAL A 134 -0.47 -15.31 6.84
C VAL A 134 -1.00 -14.11 7.62
N ARG A 135 -2.23 -13.66 7.33
CA ARG A 135 -2.84 -12.53 8.04
C ARG A 135 -3.06 -12.82 9.51
N PHE A 136 -3.55 -14.01 9.88
CA PHE A 136 -3.78 -14.34 11.29
C PHE A 136 -2.47 -14.55 12.05
N ALA A 137 -1.49 -15.21 11.44
CA ALA A 137 -0.15 -15.38 12.01
C ALA A 137 0.49 -14.01 12.31
N SER A 138 0.49 -13.09 11.33
CA SER A 138 1.02 -11.74 11.52
C SER A 138 0.19 -10.87 12.48
N ARG A 139 -1.14 -11.02 12.51
CA ARG A 139 -2.02 -10.28 13.44
C ARG A 139 -1.76 -10.66 14.89
N PHE A 140 -1.61 -11.96 15.17
CA PHE A 140 -1.47 -12.47 16.53
C PHE A 140 -0.01 -12.68 16.96
N GLY A 141 0.95 -12.61 16.03
CA GLY A 141 2.36 -12.91 16.31
C GLY A 141 2.65 -14.40 16.41
N PHE A 142 1.87 -15.22 15.70
CA PHE A 142 1.93 -16.68 15.74
C PHE A 142 2.80 -17.25 14.62
N SER A 143 3.33 -18.45 14.79
CA SER A 143 4.08 -19.19 13.77
C SER A 143 3.18 -20.17 13.01
N PHE A 144 3.64 -20.66 11.86
CA PHE A 144 2.97 -21.74 11.14
C PHE A 144 3.32 -23.09 11.73
N ALA A 145 2.36 -24.01 11.71
CA ALA A 145 2.68 -25.44 11.81
C ALA A 145 3.52 -25.89 10.59
N ASP A 146 4.40 -26.86 10.77
CA ASP A 146 5.34 -27.31 9.73
C ASP A 146 4.62 -27.77 8.45
N ASP A 147 3.59 -28.60 8.59
CA ASP A 147 2.79 -29.11 7.47
C ASP A 147 2.10 -27.97 6.68
N LEU A 148 1.65 -26.94 7.40
CA LEU A 148 1.08 -25.74 6.79
C LEU A 148 2.14 -24.95 6.01
N HIS A 149 3.33 -24.76 6.59
CA HIS A 149 4.42 -24.07 5.92
C HIS A 149 4.84 -24.75 4.61
N HIS A 150 4.98 -26.08 4.63
CA HIS A 150 5.30 -26.85 3.42
C HIS A 150 4.21 -26.73 2.35
N ALA A 151 2.93 -26.77 2.73
CA ALA A 151 1.83 -26.65 1.78
C ALA A 151 1.74 -25.26 1.13
N LEU A 152 2.14 -24.18 1.81
CA LEU A 152 2.16 -22.83 1.21
C LEU A 152 3.22 -22.68 0.10
N LYS A 153 4.30 -23.46 0.17
CA LYS A 153 5.37 -23.52 -0.84
C LYS A 153 5.02 -24.37 -2.05
N ASP A 154 3.97 -25.18 -1.96
CA ASP A 154 3.53 -26.06 -3.04
C ASP A 154 3.05 -25.21 -4.24
N THR A 155 3.63 -25.45 -5.40
CA THR A 155 3.33 -24.69 -6.62
C THR A 155 1.89 -24.86 -7.07
N GLU A 156 1.25 -25.99 -6.80
CA GLU A 156 -0.16 -26.21 -7.13
C GLU A 156 -1.08 -25.37 -6.25
N ILE A 157 -0.72 -25.18 -4.97
CA ILE A 157 -1.45 -24.29 -4.07
C ILE A 157 -1.31 -22.83 -4.51
N GLN A 158 -0.11 -22.42 -4.89
CA GLN A 158 0.13 -21.07 -5.41
C GLN A 158 -0.63 -20.84 -6.74
N ASP A 159 -0.72 -21.86 -7.59
CA ASP A 159 -1.46 -21.79 -8.84
C ASP A 159 -2.95 -21.73 -8.62
N ALA A 160 -3.47 -22.50 -7.67
CA ALA A 160 -4.86 -22.41 -7.25
C ALA A 160 -5.18 -21.02 -6.68
N LEU A 161 -4.27 -20.39 -5.93
CA LEU A 161 -4.41 -19.02 -5.44
C LEU A 161 -4.50 -18.01 -6.60
N VAL A 162 -3.65 -18.16 -7.62
CA VAL A 162 -3.66 -17.27 -8.79
C VAL A 162 -4.92 -17.48 -9.65
N ALA A 163 -5.34 -18.73 -9.85
CA ALA A 163 -6.41 -19.08 -10.79
C ALA A 163 -7.82 -18.96 -10.20
N LYS A 164 -8.03 -19.34 -8.94
CA LYS A 164 -9.37 -19.46 -8.32
C LYS A 164 -9.78 -18.26 -7.47
N VAL A 165 -8.84 -17.39 -7.08
CA VAL A 165 -9.11 -16.27 -6.17
C VAL A 165 -9.07 -14.95 -6.92
N SER A 166 -10.15 -14.18 -6.81
CA SER A 166 -10.20 -12.84 -7.40
C SER A 166 -9.13 -11.93 -6.78
N ARG A 167 -8.59 -11.02 -7.58
CA ARG A 167 -7.47 -10.19 -7.16
C ARG A 167 -7.85 -9.16 -6.11
N GLU A 168 -9.11 -8.73 -6.09
CA GLU A 168 -9.69 -7.88 -5.06
C GLU A 168 -9.57 -8.54 -3.67
N ARG A 169 -9.87 -9.84 -3.57
CA ARG A 169 -9.80 -10.56 -2.29
C ARG A 169 -8.36 -10.73 -1.80
N VAL A 170 -7.40 -10.86 -2.71
CA VAL A 170 -5.98 -10.84 -2.34
C VAL A 170 -5.57 -9.45 -1.86
N GLY A 171 -5.98 -8.40 -2.56
CA GLY A 171 -5.80 -7.01 -2.13
C GLY A 171 -6.37 -6.73 -0.75
N ASP A 172 -7.57 -7.21 -0.44
CA ASP A 172 -8.20 -7.04 0.87
C ASP A 172 -7.41 -7.70 2.01
N GLU A 173 -6.92 -8.92 1.81
CA GLU A 173 -6.12 -9.61 2.81
C GLU A 173 -4.76 -8.89 3.00
N LEU A 174 -4.12 -8.46 1.91
CA LEU A 174 -2.89 -7.69 1.98
C LEU A 174 -3.09 -6.33 2.66
N PHE A 175 -4.17 -5.62 2.34
CA PHE A 175 -4.51 -4.34 2.99
C PHE A 175 -4.63 -4.51 4.50
N LYS A 176 -5.32 -5.57 4.97
CA LYS A 176 -5.43 -5.87 6.41
C LYS A 176 -4.09 -6.22 7.04
N MET A 177 -3.18 -6.87 6.30
CA MET A 177 -1.82 -7.16 6.77
C MET A 177 -0.98 -5.89 6.92
N MET A 178 -1.02 -4.99 5.93
CA MET A 178 -0.23 -3.74 5.95
C MET A 178 -0.73 -2.71 6.99
N HIS A 179 -2.02 -2.72 7.32
CA HIS A 179 -2.60 -1.91 8.40
C HIS A 179 -2.68 -2.65 9.75
N GLY A 180 -2.22 -3.91 9.78
CA GLY A 180 -2.26 -4.75 10.95
C GLY A 180 -1.23 -4.37 12.01
N ARG A 181 -1.14 -5.22 13.03
CA ARG A 181 -0.21 -5.04 14.16
C ARG A 181 1.26 -5.19 13.75
N SER A 182 1.58 -6.16 12.88
CA SER A 182 2.96 -6.41 12.43
C SER A 182 3.02 -6.67 10.92
N PRO A 183 3.11 -5.61 10.10
CA PRO A 183 3.35 -5.74 8.66
C PRO A 183 4.68 -6.42 8.33
N LEU A 184 5.73 -6.21 9.15
CA LEU A 184 7.00 -6.91 9.02
C LEU A 184 6.82 -8.42 9.12
N HIS A 185 6.09 -8.91 10.13
CA HIS A 185 5.84 -10.34 10.27
C HIS A 185 5.03 -10.89 9.08
N ALA A 186 4.06 -10.13 8.58
CA ALA A 186 3.32 -10.53 7.36
C ALA A 186 4.26 -10.70 6.16
N LEU A 187 5.16 -9.74 5.91
CA LEU A 187 6.12 -9.81 4.81
C LEU A 187 7.16 -10.90 5.01
N LYS A 188 7.56 -11.18 6.26
CA LYS A 188 8.42 -12.34 6.59
C LYS A 188 7.72 -13.65 6.23
N LEU A 189 6.47 -13.84 6.63
CA LEU A 189 5.71 -15.06 6.32
C LEU A 189 5.45 -15.22 4.82
N ILE A 190 5.19 -14.12 4.09
CA ILE A 190 5.05 -14.13 2.62
C ILE A 190 6.37 -14.54 1.96
N HIS A 191 7.50 -14.00 2.44
CA HIS A 191 8.84 -14.34 1.97
C HIS A 191 9.14 -15.81 2.24
N ASP A 192 8.98 -16.25 3.49
CA ASP A 192 9.35 -17.60 3.92
C ASP A 192 8.48 -18.67 3.26
N ALA A 193 7.26 -18.33 2.82
CA ALA A 193 6.33 -19.21 2.12
C ALA A 193 6.36 -19.09 0.58
N ASP A 194 7.29 -18.31 0.01
CA ASP A 194 7.42 -18.08 -1.44
C ASP A 194 6.14 -17.54 -2.13
N LEU A 195 5.32 -16.78 -1.40
CA LEU A 195 4.02 -16.30 -1.90
C LEU A 195 4.09 -14.97 -2.66
N TRP A 196 5.24 -14.28 -2.66
CA TRP A 196 5.36 -12.93 -3.22
C TRP A 196 4.91 -12.87 -4.68
N GLU A 197 5.34 -13.80 -5.52
CA GLU A 197 4.99 -13.81 -6.94
C GLU A 197 3.48 -14.04 -7.17
N ALA A 198 2.86 -14.95 -6.43
CA ALA A 198 1.43 -15.23 -6.51
C ALA A 198 0.55 -14.04 -6.06
N ILE A 199 1.13 -13.15 -5.23
CA ILE A 199 0.46 -11.95 -4.73
C ILE A 199 0.66 -10.75 -5.69
N PHE A 200 1.90 -10.48 -6.11
CA PHE A 200 2.28 -9.22 -6.77
C PHE A 200 2.59 -9.34 -8.27
N CYS A 201 2.65 -10.55 -8.82
CA CYS A 201 3.00 -10.79 -10.22
C CYS A 201 1.89 -11.48 -11.03
N THR A 202 0.63 -11.21 -10.69
CA THR A 202 -0.52 -11.72 -11.45
C THR A 202 -1.07 -10.61 -12.36
N TYR A 203 -0.85 -10.74 -13.67
CA TYR A 203 -1.22 -9.73 -14.66
C TYR A 203 -2.04 -10.32 -15.81
N PRO A 204 -2.89 -9.51 -16.47
CA PRO A 204 -3.44 -9.85 -17.78
C PRO A 204 -2.33 -10.11 -18.81
N SER A 205 -2.59 -10.99 -19.77
CA SER A 205 -1.59 -11.44 -20.77
C SER A 205 -1.05 -10.30 -21.65
N ASP A 206 -1.83 -9.24 -21.88
CA ASP A 206 -1.47 -8.08 -22.70
C ASP A 206 -0.47 -7.11 -22.03
N LEU A 207 -0.08 -7.36 -20.77
CA LEU A 207 0.95 -6.57 -20.07
C LEU A 207 2.36 -7.18 -20.18
N SER A 208 2.50 -8.40 -20.69
CA SER A 208 3.75 -9.18 -20.69
C SER A 208 4.98 -8.46 -21.24
N ASN A 209 4.81 -7.67 -22.31
CA ASN A 209 5.91 -7.00 -23.00
C ASN A 209 5.94 -5.47 -22.76
N LYS A 210 5.24 -4.99 -21.74
CA LYS A 210 5.09 -3.54 -21.48
C LYS A 210 5.97 -3.02 -20.35
N PHE A 211 6.72 -3.88 -19.68
CA PHE A 211 7.63 -3.52 -18.59
C PHE A 211 9.03 -3.19 -19.09
N GLU A 212 9.64 -2.14 -18.52
CA GLU A 212 11.00 -1.71 -18.82
C GLU A 212 11.76 -1.45 -17.51
N GLY A 213 13.04 -1.82 -17.44
CA GLY A 213 13.87 -1.64 -16.25
C GLY A 213 14.32 -2.94 -15.58
N PRO A 214 14.91 -2.87 -14.37
CA PRO A 214 15.58 -4.00 -13.72
C PRO A 214 14.69 -5.24 -13.57
N ALA A 215 13.38 -5.04 -13.30
CA ALA A 215 12.46 -6.14 -13.08
C ALA A 215 11.84 -6.74 -14.34
N ALA A 216 11.94 -6.06 -15.48
CA ALA A 216 11.22 -6.43 -16.69
C ALA A 216 11.54 -7.86 -17.15
N LYS A 217 12.81 -8.27 -17.08
CA LYS A 217 13.25 -9.58 -17.55
C LYS A 217 12.63 -10.73 -16.75
N TYR A 218 12.58 -10.63 -15.42
CA TYR A 218 12.02 -11.71 -14.60
C TYR A 218 10.48 -11.72 -14.64
N LEU A 219 9.85 -10.54 -14.70
CA LEU A 219 8.40 -10.42 -14.89
C LEU A 219 7.98 -11.08 -16.22
N ALA A 220 8.73 -10.84 -17.29
CA ALA A 220 8.49 -11.47 -18.59
C ALA A 220 8.62 -13.00 -18.53
N TYR A 221 9.64 -13.55 -17.84
CA TYR A 221 9.76 -15.00 -17.66
C TYR A 221 8.60 -15.60 -16.89
N ARG A 222 8.17 -14.97 -15.80
CA ARG A 222 7.01 -15.43 -15.03
C ARG A 222 5.71 -15.43 -15.84
N MET A 223 5.54 -14.47 -16.74
CA MET A 223 4.39 -14.40 -17.63
C MET A 223 4.49 -15.36 -18.82
N SER A 224 5.63 -16.03 -18.99
CA SER A 224 5.87 -17.07 -19.99
C SER A 224 5.65 -18.47 -19.43
N SER A 225 5.51 -19.46 -20.30
CA SER A 225 5.32 -20.87 -19.91
C SER A 225 6.54 -21.51 -19.20
N THR A 226 7.68 -20.83 -19.16
CA THR A 226 8.89 -21.31 -18.46
C THR A 226 9.03 -20.59 -17.12
N ARG A 227 8.53 -21.22 -16.04
CA ARG A 227 8.74 -20.71 -14.69
C ARG A 227 10.23 -20.73 -14.35
N ARG A 228 10.75 -19.56 -14.03
CA ARG A 228 12.03 -19.41 -13.34
C ARG A 228 11.76 -18.80 -11.99
N GLU A 229 12.54 -19.24 -11.01
CA GLU A 229 12.51 -18.66 -9.67
C GLU A 229 13.02 -17.20 -9.74
N THR A 230 12.36 -16.31 -9.00
CA THR A 230 12.87 -14.95 -8.80
C THR A 230 14.23 -15.04 -8.09
N PRO A 231 15.26 -14.32 -8.57
CA PRO A 231 16.56 -14.27 -7.91
C PRO A 231 16.43 -13.94 -6.43
N ILE A 232 17.22 -14.62 -5.58
CA ILE A 232 17.13 -14.50 -4.13
C ILE A 232 17.30 -13.05 -3.66
N GLU A 233 18.14 -12.28 -4.33
CA GLU A 233 18.38 -10.87 -4.01
C GLU A 233 17.10 -10.05 -4.18
N ILE A 234 16.32 -10.32 -5.23
CA ILE A 234 15.05 -9.65 -5.51
C ILE A 234 13.98 -10.14 -4.53
N ARG A 235 13.94 -11.44 -4.23
CA ARG A 235 13.01 -12.04 -3.26
C ARG A 235 13.19 -11.46 -1.86
N ASN A 236 14.43 -11.14 -1.48
CA ASN A 236 14.79 -10.58 -0.18
C ASN A 236 14.44 -9.09 -0.04
N LEU A 237 14.30 -8.32 -1.13
CA LEU A 237 14.08 -6.87 -1.08
C LEU A 237 12.84 -6.46 -0.25
N PRO A 238 11.66 -7.09 -0.40
CA PRO A 238 10.50 -6.76 0.43
C PRO A 238 10.77 -6.84 1.93
N LEU A 239 11.43 -7.91 2.35
CA LEU A 239 11.73 -8.14 3.76
C LEU A 239 12.83 -7.21 4.27
N LYS A 240 13.85 -6.92 3.45
CA LYS A 240 14.88 -5.90 3.76
C LYS A 240 14.27 -4.53 4.05
N TYR A 241 13.38 -4.05 3.17
CA TYR A 241 12.73 -2.76 3.35
C TYR A 241 11.85 -2.75 4.59
N ALA A 242 11.05 -3.79 4.79
CA ALA A 242 10.17 -3.88 5.95
C ALA A 242 10.95 -3.92 7.27
N ALA A 243 12.08 -4.64 7.31
CA ALA A 243 12.92 -4.75 8.50
C ALA A 243 13.53 -3.39 8.86
N VAL A 244 14.20 -2.73 7.90
CA VAL A 244 14.83 -1.41 8.13
C VAL A 244 13.78 -0.35 8.48
N LEU A 245 12.62 -0.35 7.81
CA LEU A 245 11.53 0.57 8.14
C LEU A 245 11.05 0.34 9.58
N THR A 246 10.84 -0.91 9.98
CA THR A 246 10.43 -1.24 11.35
C THR A 246 11.48 -0.75 12.36
N SER A 247 12.76 -0.96 12.07
CA SER A 247 13.84 -0.48 12.95
C SER A 247 13.87 1.04 13.08
N ILE A 248 13.67 1.78 11.99
CA ILE A 248 13.55 3.25 12.04
C ILE A 248 12.34 3.68 12.89
N LEU A 249 11.20 2.99 12.77
CA LEU A 249 9.98 3.34 13.49
C LEU A 249 10.03 2.98 14.97
N GLU A 250 10.68 1.87 15.34
CA GLU A 250 10.84 1.43 16.74
C GLU A 250 12.00 2.15 17.46
N GLY A 251 13.00 2.61 16.71
CA GLY A 251 14.19 3.30 17.23
C GLY A 251 15.47 2.47 17.10
N PRO A 252 16.66 3.08 17.33
CA PRO A 252 17.97 2.48 17.03
C PRO A 252 18.28 1.22 17.85
N THR A 253 17.59 0.98 18.96
CA THR A 253 17.80 -0.21 19.79
C THR A 253 17.45 -1.53 19.09
N SER A 254 16.64 -1.49 18.02
CA SER A 254 16.23 -2.70 17.31
C SER A 254 17.21 -3.12 16.20
N LEU A 255 18.16 -2.26 15.82
CA LEU A 255 19.17 -2.57 14.79
C LEU A 255 20.51 -1.91 15.13
N PRO A 256 21.49 -2.68 15.67
CA PRO A 256 22.80 -2.14 16.04
C PRO A 256 23.49 -1.43 14.87
N GLY A 257 23.98 -0.21 15.10
CA GLY A 257 24.63 0.62 14.08
C GLY A 257 23.71 1.64 13.40
N LEU A 258 22.40 1.57 13.64
CA LEU A 258 21.47 2.62 13.22
C LEU A 258 21.51 3.79 14.21
N ILE A 259 21.68 5.02 13.72
CA ILE A 259 21.52 6.24 14.54
C ILE A 259 20.09 6.78 14.43
N ASP A 260 19.74 7.75 15.28
CA ASP A 260 18.41 8.34 15.26
C ASP A 260 18.11 9.07 13.94
N VAL A 261 16.97 8.70 13.33
CA VAL A 261 16.38 9.42 12.21
C VAL A 261 15.59 10.61 12.75
N HIS A 262 15.70 11.76 12.07
CA HIS A 262 15.02 12.98 12.48
C HIS A 262 13.53 12.75 12.76
N PRO A 263 13.00 13.10 13.96
CA PRO A 263 11.65 12.71 14.39
C PRO A 263 10.54 13.12 13.42
N ARG A 264 10.68 14.26 12.74
CA ARG A 264 9.72 14.74 11.73
C ARG A 264 9.50 13.76 10.57
N LEU A 265 10.52 12.96 10.21
CA LEU A 265 10.39 11.96 9.16
C LEU A 265 9.55 10.76 9.61
N THR A 266 9.63 10.38 10.89
CA THR A 266 9.00 9.17 11.41
C THR A 266 7.61 9.40 12.00
N LEU A 267 7.29 10.63 12.42
CA LEU A 267 6.03 10.98 13.11
C LEU A 267 4.78 10.47 12.38
N SER A 268 4.62 10.83 11.10
CA SER A 268 3.44 10.43 10.31
C SER A 268 3.33 8.92 10.14
N ALA A 269 4.46 8.23 9.95
CA ALA A 269 4.50 6.78 9.83
C ALA A 269 4.20 6.05 11.15
N ARG A 270 4.45 6.67 12.30
CA ARG A 270 4.09 6.14 13.63
C ARG A 270 2.61 6.34 13.94
N ASP A 271 2.10 7.54 13.67
CA ASP A 271 0.78 7.98 14.16
C ASP A 271 -0.36 7.75 13.17
N ASN A 272 -0.06 7.66 11.87
CA ASN A 272 -1.07 7.49 10.82
C ASN A 272 -1.01 6.07 10.21
N PRO A 273 -1.98 5.18 10.51
CA PRO A 273 -2.02 3.82 9.98
C PRO A 273 -2.04 3.75 8.46
N SER A 274 -2.65 4.72 7.77
CA SER A 274 -2.67 4.78 6.31
C SER A 274 -1.30 5.16 5.74
N CYS A 275 -0.58 6.10 6.36
CA CYS A 275 0.80 6.42 5.98
C CYS A 275 1.71 5.20 6.18
N ARG A 276 1.64 4.57 7.36
CA ARG A 276 2.38 3.36 7.67
C ARG A 276 2.09 2.23 6.68
N GLY A 277 0.81 1.98 6.39
CA GLY A 277 0.37 0.98 5.44
C GLY A 277 0.91 1.22 4.03
N ARG A 278 0.97 2.49 3.57
CA ARG A 278 1.57 2.85 2.28
C ARG A 278 3.06 2.54 2.25
N LEU A 279 3.82 2.86 3.30
CA LEU A 279 5.26 2.58 3.36
C LEU A 279 5.58 1.08 3.40
N PHE A 280 4.77 0.27 4.09
CA PHE A 280 4.93 -1.18 4.07
C PHE A 280 4.48 -1.82 2.74
N LEU A 281 3.42 -1.30 2.10
CA LEU A 281 3.08 -1.73 0.74
C LEU A 281 4.19 -1.34 -0.26
N ALA A 282 4.77 -0.15 -0.13
CA ALA A 282 5.91 0.30 -0.91
C ALA A 282 7.13 -0.60 -0.68
N SER A 283 7.34 -1.07 0.55
CA SER A 283 8.35 -2.08 0.90
C SER A 283 8.06 -3.40 0.20
N ALA A 284 6.82 -3.90 0.25
CA ALA A 284 6.41 -5.13 -0.42
C ALA A 284 6.62 -5.09 -1.95
N LEU A 285 6.52 -3.90 -2.54
CA LEU A 285 6.69 -3.63 -3.97
C LEU A 285 8.11 -3.18 -4.34
N SER A 286 9.07 -3.19 -3.42
CA SER A 286 10.43 -2.72 -3.68
C SER A 286 11.15 -3.43 -4.84
N PRO A 287 10.84 -4.71 -5.21
CA PRO A 287 11.35 -5.30 -6.45
C PRO A 287 11.04 -4.52 -7.74
N PHE A 288 9.99 -3.69 -7.74
CA PHE A 288 9.61 -2.86 -8.88
C PHE A 288 10.34 -1.51 -8.94
N ILE A 289 11.21 -1.17 -7.97
CA ILE A 289 11.96 0.09 -7.99
C ILE A 289 12.81 0.17 -9.26
N GLY A 290 12.76 1.33 -9.93
CA GLY A 290 13.47 1.55 -11.19
C GLY A 290 12.84 0.87 -12.41
N THR A 291 11.70 0.20 -12.25
CA THR A 291 10.95 -0.44 -13.35
C THR A 291 9.71 0.37 -13.67
N THR A 292 9.48 0.62 -14.95
CA THR A 292 8.29 1.29 -15.48
C THR A 292 7.45 0.32 -16.31
N TYR A 293 6.20 0.69 -16.59
CA TYR A 293 5.40 0.04 -17.60
C TYR A 293 4.59 1.05 -18.41
N THR A 294 4.26 0.65 -19.64
CA THR A 294 3.36 1.42 -20.49
C THR A 294 1.90 1.09 -20.17
N ASP A 295 1.14 2.08 -19.72
CA ASP A 295 -0.28 1.92 -19.40
C ASP A 295 -1.17 1.81 -20.66
N LYS A 296 -2.48 1.61 -20.47
CA LYS A 296 -3.46 1.51 -21.57
C LYS A 296 -3.59 2.81 -22.39
N LYS A 297 -3.10 3.94 -21.87
CA LYS A 297 -3.09 5.25 -22.54
C LYS A 297 -1.75 5.54 -23.23
N GLY A 298 -0.82 4.59 -23.22
CA GLY A 298 0.51 4.75 -23.82
C GLY A 298 1.47 5.59 -22.96
N LYS A 299 1.14 5.84 -21.69
CA LYS A 299 1.98 6.61 -20.76
C LYS A 299 2.90 5.65 -20.00
N GLN A 300 4.18 6.00 -19.94
CA GLN A 300 5.14 5.35 -19.03
C GLN A 300 4.86 5.79 -17.59
N VAL A 301 4.62 4.82 -16.72
CA VAL A 301 4.38 5.00 -15.28
C VAL A 301 5.15 3.95 -14.48
N GLN A 302 5.21 4.08 -13.15
CA GLN A 302 5.94 3.13 -12.31
C GLN A 302 5.28 1.74 -12.35
N ALA A 303 6.08 0.67 -12.45
CA ALA A 303 5.57 -0.71 -12.50
C ALA A 303 4.81 -1.13 -11.23
N ALA A 304 5.13 -0.51 -10.08
CA ALA A 304 4.37 -0.69 -8.84
C ALA A 304 2.88 -0.33 -9.01
N GLU A 305 2.53 0.61 -9.88
CA GLU A 305 1.12 0.93 -10.17
C GLU A 305 0.41 -0.26 -10.83
N ALA A 306 1.06 -0.99 -11.75
CA ALA A 306 0.50 -2.19 -12.35
C ALA A 306 0.23 -3.27 -11.30
N ALA A 307 1.16 -3.50 -10.38
CA ALA A 307 1.01 -4.50 -9.32
C ALA A 307 -0.21 -4.17 -8.44
N ILE A 308 -0.36 -2.91 -8.02
CA ILE A 308 -1.51 -2.47 -7.19
C ILE A 308 -2.83 -2.58 -7.98
N ARG A 309 -2.82 -2.13 -9.23
CA ARG A 309 -4.02 -2.06 -10.07
C ARG A 309 -4.49 -3.42 -10.56
N GLU A 310 -3.58 -4.30 -10.96
CA GLU A 310 -3.92 -5.55 -11.65
C GLU A 310 -3.77 -6.77 -10.74
N SER A 311 -2.69 -6.88 -9.96
CA SER A 311 -2.46 -8.03 -9.08
C SER A 311 -3.20 -7.93 -7.75
N LEU A 312 -3.47 -6.71 -7.27
CA LEU A 312 -4.16 -6.49 -5.99
C LEU A 312 -5.55 -5.88 -6.15
N LYS A 313 -5.87 -5.30 -7.32
CA LYS A 313 -7.12 -4.57 -7.59
C LYS A 313 -7.48 -3.56 -6.50
N MET A 314 -6.47 -2.96 -5.87
CA MET A 314 -6.68 -1.98 -4.82
C MET A 314 -6.96 -0.60 -5.44
N GLY A 315 -7.97 0.07 -4.90
CA GLY A 315 -8.33 1.43 -5.30
C GLY A 315 -7.50 2.50 -4.59
N THR A 316 -8.06 3.71 -4.54
CA THR A 316 -7.48 4.87 -3.84
C THR A 316 -7.80 4.89 -2.34
N GLN A 317 -8.36 3.81 -1.79
CA GLN A 317 -8.53 3.65 -0.34
C GLN A 317 -7.18 3.79 0.35
N SER A 318 -7.11 4.62 1.40
CA SER A 318 -5.85 4.96 2.09
C SER A 318 -4.75 5.44 1.14
N HIS A 319 -5.09 5.96 -0.04
CA HIS A 319 -4.17 6.36 -1.10
C HIS A 319 -3.13 5.31 -1.51
N MET A 320 -3.51 4.04 -1.58
CA MET A 320 -2.58 2.98 -1.96
C MET A 320 -2.15 3.09 -3.43
N LEU A 321 -3.12 3.19 -4.35
CA LEU A 321 -2.86 3.24 -5.80
C LEU A 321 -2.19 4.54 -6.27
N ASP A 322 -2.54 5.67 -5.68
CA ASP A 322 -2.10 7.00 -6.09
C ASP A 322 -0.96 7.55 -5.23
N GLY A 323 -0.80 7.06 -4.00
CA GLY A 323 0.24 7.50 -3.06
C GLY A 323 1.51 6.64 -3.07
N VAL A 324 1.44 5.34 -3.34
CA VAL A 324 2.62 4.44 -3.32
C VAL A 324 3.53 4.62 -4.54
N PRO A 325 3.03 4.61 -5.80
CA PRO A 325 3.92 4.73 -6.97
C PRO A 325 4.79 6.00 -7.01
N PRO A 326 4.30 7.19 -6.59
CA PRO A 326 5.14 8.38 -6.55
C PRO A 326 6.33 8.28 -5.59
N LEU A 327 6.25 7.49 -4.52
CA LEU A 327 7.39 7.25 -3.62
C LEU A 327 8.61 6.69 -4.39
N PHE A 328 8.37 5.85 -5.40
CA PHE A 328 9.43 5.24 -6.20
C PHE A 328 10.03 6.25 -7.18
N SER A 329 9.18 7.15 -7.69
CA SER A 329 9.63 8.24 -8.57
C SER A 329 10.47 9.27 -7.81
N ALA A 330 10.12 9.53 -6.55
CA ALA A 330 10.78 10.52 -5.71
C ALA A 330 12.20 10.12 -5.29
N ILE A 331 12.55 8.83 -5.26
CA ILE A 331 13.92 8.35 -4.95
C ILE A 331 14.95 9.10 -5.80
N ARG A 332 14.69 9.27 -7.11
CA ARG A 332 15.62 9.93 -8.04
C ARG A 332 15.82 11.43 -7.79
N LEU A 333 14.93 12.06 -7.02
CA LEU A 333 15.01 13.47 -6.66
C LEU A 333 15.60 13.66 -5.25
N LEU A 334 15.47 12.65 -4.40
CA LEU A 334 15.73 12.73 -2.96
C LEU A 334 16.92 11.87 -2.51
N ASP A 335 17.52 11.05 -3.38
CA ASP A 335 18.71 10.29 -3.03
C ASP A 335 19.88 11.21 -2.65
N SER A 336 20.73 10.71 -1.74
CA SER A 336 21.82 11.48 -1.15
C SER A 336 22.79 12.06 -2.17
N ARG A 337 23.01 11.36 -3.30
CA ARG A 337 23.85 11.82 -4.40
C ARG A 337 23.23 13.03 -5.09
N THR A 338 21.94 12.96 -5.37
CA THR A 338 21.16 14.03 -6.01
C THR A 338 21.08 15.24 -5.10
N LEU A 339 20.84 15.05 -3.80
CA LEU A 339 20.81 16.15 -2.82
C LEU A 339 22.16 16.88 -2.74
N ARG A 340 23.28 16.18 -2.89
CA ARG A 340 24.63 16.78 -2.88
C ARG A 340 25.06 17.42 -4.19
N SER A 341 24.52 16.97 -5.32
CA SER A 341 25.03 17.32 -6.66
C SER A 341 24.04 18.02 -7.57
N SER A 342 22.78 18.18 -7.16
CA SER A 342 21.74 18.76 -8.02
C SER A 342 22.11 20.19 -8.43
N PRO A 343 22.07 20.52 -9.74
CA PRO A 343 22.36 21.86 -10.24
C PRO A 343 21.46 22.94 -9.62
N ASN A 344 20.26 22.58 -9.17
CA ASN A 344 19.36 23.54 -8.52
C ASN A 344 19.93 24.06 -7.20
N PHE A 345 20.65 23.22 -6.44
CA PHE A 345 21.30 23.64 -5.20
C PHE A 345 22.58 24.46 -5.43
N SER A 346 23.15 24.45 -6.64
CA SER A 346 24.31 25.26 -7.00
C SER A 346 23.99 26.54 -7.76
N THR A 347 22.83 26.60 -8.43
CA THR A 347 22.43 27.74 -9.29
C THR A 347 21.36 28.64 -8.71
N LYS A 348 20.55 28.15 -7.75
CA LYS A 348 19.52 28.93 -7.06
C LYS A 348 19.90 29.14 -5.59
N PRO A 349 19.40 30.20 -4.93
CA PRO A 349 19.47 30.31 -3.49
C PRO A 349 18.89 29.06 -2.82
N GLU A 350 19.57 28.57 -1.78
CA GLU A 350 19.24 27.31 -1.11
C GLU A 350 17.77 27.21 -0.70
N ARG A 351 17.21 28.29 -0.13
CA ARG A 351 15.81 28.37 0.28
C ARG A 351 14.84 28.13 -0.88
N VAL A 352 15.12 28.73 -2.04
CA VAL A 352 14.30 28.55 -3.25
C VAL A 352 14.40 27.11 -3.75
N ALA A 353 15.62 26.57 -3.83
CA ALA A 353 15.85 25.21 -4.31
C ALA A 353 15.13 24.17 -3.44
N LEU A 354 15.20 24.29 -2.11
CA LEU A 354 14.50 23.41 -1.16
C LEU A 354 12.98 23.59 -1.24
N ALA A 355 12.49 24.83 -1.33
CA ALA A 355 11.07 25.11 -1.46
C ALA A 355 10.46 24.48 -2.72
N LEU A 356 11.14 24.59 -3.86
CA LEU A 356 10.71 23.96 -5.11
C LEU A 356 10.74 22.43 -5.01
N LEU A 357 11.81 21.85 -4.47
CA LEU A 357 11.92 20.40 -4.28
C LEU A 357 10.78 19.84 -3.43
N LEU A 358 10.45 20.51 -2.31
CA LEU A 358 9.37 20.08 -1.42
C LEU A 358 7.98 20.23 -2.03
N ARG A 359 7.84 21.03 -3.09
CA ARG A 359 6.59 21.26 -3.85
C ARG A 359 6.47 20.42 -5.11
N GLU A 360 7.48 19.62 -5.44
CA GLU A 360 7.38 18.65 -6.53
C GLU A 360 6.24 17.68 -6.25
N LYS A 361 5.39 17.43 -7.25
CA LYS A 361 4.16 16.63 -7.07
C LYS A 361 4.43 15.20 -6.63
N VAL A 362 5.59 14.65 -7.00
CA VAL A 362 6.01 13.31 -6.57
C VAL A 362 6.56 13.30 -5.14
N VAL A 363 6.91 14.47 -4.60
CA VAL A 363 7.41 14.66 -3.22
C VAL A 363 6.26 14.97 -2.27
N HIS A 364 5.36 15.88 -2.65
CA HIS A 364 4.23 16.31 -1.82
C HIS A 364 2.96 16.48 -2.67
N GLU A 365 1.90 15.76 -2.30
CA GLU A 365 0.58 15.83 -2.93
C GLU A 365 -0.46 15.25 -1.95
N LEU A 366 -0.97 16.08 -1.02
CA LEU A 366 -1.85 15.63 0.08
C LEU A 366 -3.14 14.96 -0.38
N ASN A 367 -3.71 15.41 -1.51
CA ASN A 367 -4.88 14.79 -2.15
C ASN A 367 -4.61 13.36 -2.64
N LYS A 368 -3.35 12.93 -2.67
CA LYS A 368 -2.91 11.55 -2.94
C LYS A 368 -2.21 10.91 -1.74
N GLY A 369 -2.39 11.48 -0.54
CA GLY A 369 -1.78 10.98 0.69
C GLY A 369 -0.25 11.08 0.73
N LEU A 370 0.37 11.87 -0.15
CA LEU A 370 1.81 12.11 -0.18
C LEU A 370 2.15 13.34 0.64
N HIS A 371 2.90 13.12 1.71
CA HIS A 371 3.53 14.19 2.48
C HIS A 371 5.04 14.09 2.32
N TRP A 372 5.71 15.23 2.15
CA TRP A 372 7.14 15.28 1.87
C TRP A 372 7.97 14.50 2.89
N THR A 373 7.58 14.50 4.18
CA THR A 373 8.29 13.75 5.22
C THR A 373 8.26 12.23 4.99
N SER A 374 7.10 11.67 4.61
CA SER A 374 6.97 10.25 4.30
C SER A 374 7.72 9.87 3.02
N THR A 375 7.78 10.78 2.05
CA THR A 375 8.50 10.58 0.79
C THR A 375 10.01 10.61 1.01
N VAL A 376 10.51 11.58 1.78
CA VAL A 376 11.91 11.67 2.20
C VAL A 376 12.30 10.45 3.05
N LEU A 377 11.45 10.02 3.97
CA LEU A 377 11.66 8.79 4.75
C LEU A 377 11.80 7.56 3.84
N PHE A 378 10.97 7.43 2.80
CA PHE A 378 11.07 6.29 1.88
C PHE A 378 12.36 6.34 1.03
N SER A 379 12.84 7.53 0.66
CA SER A 379 14.14 7.68 -0.02
C SER A 379 15.31 7.30 0.89
N LEU A 380 15.29 7.74 2.15
CA LEU A 380 16.24 7.33 3.18
C LEU A 380 16.23 5.79 3.35
N LEU A 381 15.04 5.20 3.47
CA LEU A 381 14.86 3.75 3.56
C LEU A 381 15.50 3.02 2.38
N HIS A 382 15.28 3.52 1.15
CA HIS A 382 15.85 2.93 -0.06
C HIS A 382 17.39 2.84 0.04
N GLU A 383 18.07 3.90 0.44
CA GLU A 383 19.53 3.91 0.56
C GLU A 383 20.02 3.04 1.73
N LEU A 384 19.34 3.06 2.87
CA LEU A 384 19.71 2.22 4.02
C LEU A 384 19.60 0.73 3.71
N THR A 385 18.68 0.32 2.83
CA THR A 385 18.58 -1.09 2.43
C THR A 385 19.80 -1.58 1.64
N ALA A 386 20.56 -0.69 1.00
CA ALA A 386 21.78 -1.06 0.29
C ALA A 386 22.92 -1.46 1.24
N VAL A 387 22.89 -0.95 2.47
CA VAL A 387 23.91 -1.19 3.52
C VAL A 387 23.42 -2.13 4.63
N TYR A 388 22.25 -2.74 4.45
CA TYR A 388 21.66 -3.70 5.39
C TYR A 388 21.80 -5.14 4.88
N ASN A 389 22.28 -6.03 5.75
CA ASN A 389 22.33 -7.48 5.53
C ASN A 389 21.13 -8.15 6.21
N LEU A 390 20.32 -8.86 5.41
CA LEU A 390 19.12 -9.52 5.89
C LEU A 390 19.40 -10.76 6.73
N GLU A 391 20.39 -11.57 6.35
CA GLU A 391 20.70 -12.86 6.98
C GLU A 391 21.29 -12.66 8.36
N GLU A 392 22.26 -11.74 8.46
CA GLU A 392 22.94 -11.40 9.71
C GLU A 392 22.12 -10.45 10.58
N HIS A 393 21.08 -9.81 10.02
CA HIS A 393 20.31 -8.75 10.67
C HIS A 393 21.20 -7.61 11.19
N ILE A 394 22.19 -7.21 10.40
CA ILE A 394 23.16 -6.15 10.72
C ILE A 394 23.14 -5.09 9.62
N ILE A 395 23.31 -3.83 10.02
CA ILE A 395 23.55 -2.71 9.12
C ILE A 395 24.99 -2.22 9.25
N ASP A 396 25.62 -1.84 8.13
CA ASP A 396 26.92 -1.16 8.15
C ASP A 396 26.75 0.21 8.83
N GLY A 397 27.12 0.30 10.10
CA GLY A 397 26.91 1.48 10.94
C GLY A 397 27.53 2.75 10.38
N PRO A 398 28.83 2.77 10.03
CA PRO A 398 29.47 3.93 9.39
C PRO A 398 28.76 4.40 8.10
N ALA A 399 28.41 3.47 7.21
CA ALA A 399 27.72 3.81 5.97
C ALA A 399 26.29 4.32 6.23
N ALA A 400 25.54 3.66 7.12
CA ALA A 400 24.20 4.05 7.52
C ALA A 400 24.18 5.43 8.20
N SER A 401 25.15 5.71 9.07
CA SER A 401 25.28 7.01 9.76
C SER A 401 25.49 8.13 8.74
N THR A 402 26.40 7.92 7.77
CA THR A 402 26.65 8.89 6.69
C THR A 402 25.38 9.18 5.90
N ILE A 403 24.57 8.16 5.60
CA ILE A 403 23.30 8.35 4.91
C ILE A 403 22.33 9.14 5.80
N ILE A 404 22.08 8.70 7.03
CA ILE A 404 21.10 9.31 7.94
C ILE A 404 21.43 10.78 8.23
N GLU A 405 22.71 11.12 8.42
CA GLU A 405 23.15 12.50 8.66
C GLU A 405 22.77 13.45 7.50
N ILE A 406 22.83 12.99 6.25
CA ILE A 406 22.44 13.80 5.08
C ILE A 406 20.94 14.13 5.15
N TYR A 407 20.11 13.13 5.44
CA TYR A 407 18.67 13.30 5.53
C TYR A 407 18.27 14.12 6.77
N ASN A 408 18.93 13.91 7.91
CA ASN A 408 18.72 14.70 9.12
C ASN A 408 19.11 16.18 8.90
N ALA A 409 20.23 16.42 8.23
CA ALA A 409 20.67 17.78 7.86
C ALA A 409 19.69 18.46 6.91
N LEU A 410 19.18 17.74 5.90
CA LEU A 410 18.13 18.24 5.00
C LEU A 410 16.90 18.71 5.79
N VAL A 411 16.38 17.87 6.69
CA VAL A 411 15.17 18.18 7.47
C VAL A 411 15.43 19.36 8.42
N THR A 412 16.57 19.37 9.10
CA THR A 412 16.98 20.48 9.96
C THR A 412 17.04 21.79 9.18
N ARG A 413 17.54 21.74 7.93
CA ARG A 413 17.61 22.93 7.07
C ARG A 413 16.24 23.42 6.63
N VAL A 414 15.32 22.51 6.30
CA VAL A 414 13.91 22.82 6.00
C VAL A 414 13.25 23.54 7.18
N GLU A 415 13.52 23.11 8.41
CA GLU A 415 13.00 23.77 9.62
C GLU A 415 13.60 25.15 9.87
N GLN A 416 14.93 25.29 9.78
CA GLN A 416 15.63 26.56 9.94
C GLN A 416 15.19 27.62 8.91
N LEU A 417 14.85 27.17 7.71
CA LEU A 417 14.31 28.00 6.65
C LEU A 417 12.79 28.15 6.75
N GLY A 418 12.10 27.63 7.76
CA GLY A 418 10.63 27.77 7.87
C GLY A 418 9.88 27.24 6.64
N LEU A 419 10.37 26.16 6.04
CA LEU A 419 9.82 25.53 4.84
C LEU A 419 8.95 24.30 5.15
N VAL A 420 8.67 24.01 6.42
CA VAL A 420 7.89 22.84 6.85
C VAL A 420 6.54 22.79 6.14
N ASP A 421 5.86 23.95 6.08
CA ASP A 421 4.53 24.13 5.49
C ASP A 421 4.60 24.86 4.15
N VAL A 422 5.74 24.76 3.44
CA VAL A 422 5.96 25.46 2.15
C VAL A 422 4.93 25.13 1.08
N ASN A 423 4.26 23.98 1.21
CA ASN A 423 3.22 23.52 0.31
C ASN A 423 1.89 24.28 0.49
N ASP A 424 1.63 24.81 1.68
CA ASP A 424 0.42 25.61 1.98
C ASP A 424 0.54 27.06 1.49
N ILE A 425 1.76 27.47 1.12
CA ILE A 425 2.03 28.79 0.58
C ILE A 425 1.42 28.92 -0.83
N SER A 426 0.46 29.83 -0.97
CA SER A 426 -0.09 30.24 -2.25
C SER A 426 0.79 31.31 -2.90
N PRO A 427 0.85 31.38 -4.25
CA PRO A 427 1.54 32.47 -4.93
C PRO A 427 0.96 33.83 -4.51
N ILE A 428 1.83 34.78 -4.17
CA ILE A 428 1.47 36.16 -3.79
C ILE A 428 0.80 36.93 -4.93
N LEU A 429 1.05 36.50 -6.18
CA LEU A 429 0.31 36.93 -7.37
C LEU A 429 -0.40 35.73 -7.98
N ASN A 430 -1.73 35.75 -7.97
CA ASN A 430 -2.54 34.70 -8.57
C ASN A 430 -2.67 34.87 -10.10
N GLY A 431 -3.21 33.86 -10.78
CA GLY A 431 -3.33 33.87 -12.24
C GLY A 431 -4.18 35.00 -12.80
N GLY A 432 -5.16 35.51 -12.06
CA GLY A 432 -5.96 36.68 -12.45
C GLY A 432 -5.16 37.98 -12.33
N GLU A 433 -4.42 38.14 -11.24
CA GLU A 433 -3.55 39.30 -11.01
C GLU A 433 -2.41 39.37 -12.03
N LEU A 434 -1.85 38.22 -12.42
CA LEU A 434 -0.86 38.14 -13.49
C LEU A 434 -1.44 38.55 -14.85
N GLN A 435 -2.68 38.14 -15.16
CA GLN A 435 -3.37 38.56 -16.39
C GLN A 435 -3.56 40.07 -16.43
N THR A 436 -3.98 40.68 -15.31
CA THR A 436 -4.09 42.13 -15.18
C THR A 436 -2.73 42.82 -15.30
N LEU A 437 -1.70 42.30 -14.63
CA LEU A 437 -0.35 42.89 -14.62
C LEU A 437 0.26 42.97 -16.03
N PHE A 438 0.09 41.94 -16.84
CA PHE A 438 0.64 41.88 -18.19
C PHE A 438 -0.34 42.32 -19.28
N ASN A 439 -1.59 42.63 -18.92
CA ASN A 439 -2.69 42.90 -19.85
C ASN A 439 -2.84 41.80 -20.93
N MET A 440 -2.80 40.54 -20.47
CA MET A 440 -2.86 39.35 -21.32
C MET A 440 -3.98 38.43 -20.88
N GLY A 441 -4.65 37.81 -21.85
CA GLY A 441 -5.65 36.77 -21.57
C GLY A 441 -5.04 35.47 -21.04
N PRO A 442 -5.88 34.52 -20.59
CA PRO A 442 -5.43 33.26 -20.03
C PRO A 442 -4.61 32.44 -21.03
N GLY A 443 -3.55 31.78 -20.56
CA GLY A 443 -2.70 30.96 -21.42
C GLY A 443 -1.62 30.17 -20.68
N PRO A 444 -0.86 29.32 -21.41
CA PRO A 444 0.20 28.47 -20.82
C PRO A 444 1.32 29.24 -20.12
N TRP A 445 1.51 30.51 -20.48
CA TRP A 445 2.48 31.41 -19.86
C TRP A 445 2.20 31.64 -18.36
N ILE A 446 0.94 31.52 -17.92
CA ILE A 446 0.55 31.72 -16.51
C ILE A 446 1.28 30.74 -15.61
N ALA A 447 1.42 29.46 -16.01
CA ALA A 447 2.12 28.46 -15.20
C ALA A 447 3.58 28.84 -14.96
N ARG A 448 4.28 29.28 -16.02
CA ARG A 448 5.69 29.73 -15.95
C ARG A 448 5.84 31.01 -15.12
N ALA A 449 4.92 31.96 -15.30
CA ALA A 449 4.92 33.19 -14.52
C ALA A 449 4.64 32.90 -13.03
N THR A 450 3.71 31.99 -12.73
CA THR A 450 3.41 31.55 -11.35
C THR A 450 4.63 30.89 -10.70
N GLU A 451 5.39 30.10 -11.46
CA GLU A 451 6.65 29.51 -10.99
C GLU A 451 7.68 30.60 -10.63
N GLN A 452 7.88 31.62 -11.49
CA GLN A 452 8.77 32.75 -11.16
C GLN A 452 8.30 33.57 -9.96
N VAL A 453 6.99 33.76 -9.80
CA VAL A 453 6.40 34.40 -8.60
C VAL A 453 6.76 33.62 -7.35
N LEU A 454 6.59 32.30 -7.38
CA LEU A 454 6.93 31.43 -6.25
C LEU A 454 8.42 31.46 -5.94
N GLU A 455 9.28 31.38 -6.97
CA GLU A 455 10.73 31.50 -6.80
C GLU A 455 11.12 32.81 -6.11
N TRP A 456 10.60 33.95 -6.60
CA TRP A 456 10.84 35.26 -6.01
C TRP A 456 10.33 35.33 -4.56
N GLN A 457 9.14 34.80 -4.30
CA GLN A 457 8.52 34.79 -2.97
C GLN A 457 9.31 33.93 -1.97
N PHE A 458 9.91 32.83 -2.44
CA PHE A 458 10.77 32.01 -1.59
C PHE A 458 12.12 32.67 -1.33
N GLU A 459 12.64 33.46 -2.25
CA GLU A 459 13.84 34.27 -2.05
C GLU A 459 13.59 35.46 -1.12
N HIS A 460 12.38 36.05 -1.16
CA HIS A 460 11.96 37.23 -0.41
C HIS A 460 10.75 36.92 0.48
N PRO A 461 10.92 36.17 1.59
CA PRO A 461 9.79 35.71 2.42
C PRO A 461 8.98 36.84 3.08
N GLU A 462 9.58 38.03 3.27
CA GLU A 462 8.91 39.23 3.80
C GLU A 462 8.50 40.21 2.69
N GLY A 463 8.68 39.83 1.42
CA GLY A 463 8.39 40.66 0.26
C GLY A 463 6.89 40.93 0.08
N THR A 464 6.58 42.14 -0.36
CA THR A 464 5.21 42.60 -0.62
C THR A 464 4.73 42.22 -2.02
N GLN A 465 3.40 42.30 -2.22
CA GLN A 465 2.79 42.03 -3.51
C GLN A 465 3.27 43.04 -4.58
N GLU A 466 3.47 44.29 -4.19
CA GLU A 466 3.95 45.41 -5.02
C GLU A 466 5.40 45.20 -5.50
N GLU A 467 6.28 44.74 -4.61
CA GLU A 467 7.65 44.39 -4.96
C GLU A 467 7.68 43.21 -5.95
N CYS A 468 6.83 42.20 -5.73
CA CYS A 468 6.69 41.08 -6.67
C CYS A 468 6.22 41.55 -8.05
N ARG A 469 5.22 42.45 -8.12
CA ARG A 469 4.74 43.03 -9.39
C ARG A 469 5.87 43.73 -10.13
N THR A 470 6.68 44.51 -9.42
CA THR A 470 7.82 45.24 -9.98
C THR A 470 8.88 44.29 -10.53
N PHE A 471 9.20 43.23 -9.78
CA PHE A 471 10.09 42.16 -10.23
C PHE A 471 9.56 41.50 -11.51
N MET A 472 8.28 41.11 -11.53
CA MET A 472 7.68 40.41 -12.68
C MET A 472 7.67 41.26 -13.96
N LEU A 473 7.44 42.58 -13.85
CA LEU A 473 7.57 43.50 -14.98
C LEU A 473 9.02 43.58 -15.48
N THR A 474 9.98 43.61 -14.56
CA THR A 474 11.41 43.61 -14.89
C THR A 474 11.83 42.32 -15.61
N GLN A 475 11.35 41.15 -15.17
CA GLN A 475 11.62 39.86 -15.84
C GLN A 475 11.07 39.81 -17.27
N ARG A 476 9.88 40.39 -17.50
CA ARG A 476 9.32 40.55 -18.84
C ARG A 476 10.21 41.45 -19.70
N ASP A 477 10.56 42.63 -19.20
CA ASP A 477 11.26 43.65 -20.00
C ASP A 477 12.71 43.22 -20.32
N THR A 478 13.33 42.42 -19.45
CA THR A 478 14.65 41.81 -19.67
C THR A 478 14.61 40.53 -20.53
N GLY A 479 13.42 40.10 -20.98
CA GLY A 479 13.25 38.89 -21.80
C GLY A 479 13.46 37.57 -21.05
N LYS A 480 13.60 37.61 -19.72
CA LYS A 480 13.79 36.44 -18.86
C LYS A 480 12.48 35.70 -18.55
N LEU A 481 11.33 36.35 -18.75
CA LEU A 481 10.01 35.73 -18.71
C LEU A 481 9.45 35.60 -20.13
N ASP A 482 9.48 34.39 -20.68
CA ASP A 482 8.86 34.10 -21.97
C ASP A 482 7.33 34.02 -21.86
N LEU A 483 6.67 35.12 -22.23
CA LEU A 483 5.21 35.25 -22.30
C LEU A 483 4.64 34.74 -23.63
N SER A 484 5.47 34.28 -24.57
CA SER A 484 4.98 33.79 -25.85
C SER A 484 4.35 32.39 -25.71
N GLY A 485 3.07 32.29 -26.03
CA GLY A 485 2.45 31.00 -26.33
C GLY A 485 2.91 30.50 -27.71
N PRO A 486 2.76 29.19 -28.03
CA PRO A 486 3.07 28.71 -29.37
C PRO A 486 2.35 29.57 -30.41
N SER A 487 3.13 30.17 -31.33
CA SER A 487 2.65 31.11 -32.34
C SER A 487 1.43 30.56 -33.07
N LYS A 488 0.48 31.42 -33.47
CA LYS A 488 -0.67 31.06 -34.32
C LYS A 488 -0.24 30.26 -35.58
N MET A 489 1.01 30.41 -36.06
CA MET A 489 1.56 29.60 -37.16
C MET A 489 1.82 28.13 -36.79
N GLN A 490 2.18 27.81 -35.55
CA GLN A 490 2.41 26.42 -35.09
C GLN A 490 1.09 25.66 -34.88
N LYS A 491 -0.01 26.34 -34.50
CA LYS A 491 -1.35 25.75 -34.41
C LYS A 491 -1.94 25.38 -35.79
N GLN A 492 -1.58 26.09 -36.86
CA GLN A 492 -1.99 25.72 -38.22
C GLN A 492 -1.21 24.54 -38.79
N GLN A 493 0.07 24.35 -38.41
CA GLN A 493 0.85 23.18 -38.82
C GLN A 493 0.45 21.90 -38.06
N THR A 494 0.08 21.99 -36.78
CA THR A 494 -0.44 20.84 -36.01
C THR A 494 -1.85 20.44 -36.44
N ARG A 495 -2.73 21.39 -36.79
CA ARG A 495 -4.04 21.07 -37.40
C ARG A 495 -3.91 20.43 -38.78
N LYS A 496 -2.95 20.85 -39.62
CA LYS A 496 -2.70 20.20 -40.93
C LYS A 496 -2.09 18.79 -40.81
N LYS A 497 -1.36 18.47 -39.74
CA LYS A 497 -0.87 17.11 -39.48
C LYS A 497 -1.94 16.18 -38.90
N ALA A 498 -2.89 16.70 -38.11
CA ALA A 498 -3.99 15.91 -37.54
C ALA A 498 -5.13 15.61 -38.55
N SER A 499 -5.18 16.28 -39.70
CA SER A 499 -6.14 15.99 -40.78
C SER A 499 -5.57 15.10 -41.90
N LYS A 500 -4.39 14.50 -41.69
CA LYS A 500 -3.72 13.61 -42.66
C LYS A 500 -3.23 12.29 -42.05
N VAL A 501 -3.76 11.89 -40.89
CA VAL A 501 -3.57 10.54 -40.31
C VAL A 501 -4.94 9.89 -40.15
#